data_AF-A0A1X7IGH0-F1
#
_entry.id   AF-A0A1X7IGH0-F1
#
_cell.length_a   1.000
_cell.length_b   1.000
_cell.length_c   1.000
_cell.angle_alpha   90.00
_cell.angle_beta   90.00
_cell.angle_gamma   90.00
#
_symmetry.space_group_name_H-M   'P 1'
#
loop_
_entity.id
_entity.type
_entity.pdbx_description
1 polymer ?
#
loop_
_entity_poly.entity_id
_entity_poly.type
_entity_poly.pdbx_seq_one_letter_code
_entity_poly.pdbx_strand_id
1 'polypeptide(L)'
;MESPIEKMQQLARERGGLCLSDLYINSKSKLWWQCAKGHQWQATPFSVKIRKSWCPVCANNVPHGIEKMQSMAHAKGGICLSKEYINSKTPLMWRCKNGHRFQATADSVIQGSWCPKCRDNLKN
;
A
#
# COMPACT_ATOMS: atom_id res chain seq x y z
N MET A 1 37.04 9.95 4.64
CA MET A 1 36.00 9.42 5.55
C MET A 1 34.68 9.50 4.82
N GLU A 2 34.07 8.38 4.49
CA GLU A 2 32.74 8.38 3.85
C GLU A 2 31.71 8.88 4.85
N SER A 3 30.93 9.88 4.45
CA SER A 3 29.84 10.40 5.27
C SER A 3 28.74 9.35 5.44
N PRO A 4 27.98 9.39 6.55
CA PRO A 4 26.88 8.46 6.77
C PRO A 4 25.82 8.45 5.64
N ILE A 5 25.62 9.57 4.94
CA ILE A 5 24.65 9.67 3.83
C ILE A 5 25.17 8.99 2.56
N GLU A 6 26.48 9.06 2.26
CA GLU A 6 27.08 8.37 1.11
C GLU A 6 26.87 6.86 1.20
N LYS A 7 26.97 6.27 2.40
CA LYS A 7 26.66 4.85 2.63
C LYS A 7 25.20 4.50 2.29
N MET A 8 24.27 5.43 2.51
CA MET A 8 22.86 5.22 2.17
C MET A 8 22.61 5.36 0.66
N GLN A 9 23.30 6.30 0.01
CA GLN A 9 23.27 6.46 -1.44
C GLN A 9 23.85 5.24 -2.15
N GLN A 10 24.97 4.70 -1.66
CA GLN A 10 25.55 3.46 -2.19
C GLN A 10 24.59 2.28 -2.02
N LEU A 11 24.00 2.11 -0.83
CA LEU A 11 22.99 1.07 -0.58
C LEU A 11 21.78 1.17 -1.52
N ALA A 12 21.37 2.39 -1.86
CA ALA A 12 20.29 2.60 -2.80
C ALA A 12 20.67 2.15 -4.22
N ARG A 13 21.89 2.50 -4.65
CA ARG A 13 22.44 2.10 -5.96
C ARG A 13 22.59 0.59 -6.08
N GLU A 14 23.05 -0.09 -5.03
CA GLU A 14 23.13 -1.57 -4.98
C GLU A 14 21.77 -2.23 -5.16
N ARG A 15 20.68 -1.55 -4.77
CA ARG A 15 19.30 -2.02 -4.98
C ARG A 15 18.65 -1.49 -6.26
N GLY A 16 19.45 -0.92 -7.16
CA GLY A 16 18.98 -0.38 -8.43
C GLY A 16 18.09 0.85 -8.26
N GLY A 17 18.32 1.67 -7.25
CA GLY A 17 17.57 2.90 -7.04
C GLY A 17 18.43 4.02 -6.48
N LEU A 18 17.78 5.04 -5.92
CA LEU A 18 18.42 6.28 -5.47
C LEU A 18 17.97 6.64 -4.06
N CYS A 19 18.90 7.15 -3.25
CA CYS A 19 18.58 7.87 -2.03
C CYS A 19 18.49 9.36 -2.41
N LEU A 20 17.30 9.94 -2.31
CA LEU A 20 17.02 11.34 -2.66
C LEU A 20 17.28 12.30 -1.49
N SER A 21 17.67 11.78 -0.32
CA SER A 21 18.02 12.60 0.83
C SER A 21 19.50 12.95 0.81
N ASP A 22 19.80 14.21 1.09
CA ASP A 22 21.17 14.74 1.23
C ASP A 22 21.63 14.80 2.69
N LEU A 23 20.71 14.63 3.65
CA LEU A 23 21.00 14.70 5.08
C LEU A 23 20.62 13.41 5.79
N TYR A 24 21.58 12.87 6.56
CA TYR A 24 21.35 11.75 7.46
C TYR A 24 21.59 12.18 8.91
N ILE A 25 20.50 12.31 9.67
CA ILE A 25 20.56 12.75 11.07
C ILE A 25 20.80 11.55 12.00
N ASN A 26 19.97 10.50 11.89
CA ASN A 26 20.09 9.29 12.71
C ASN A 26 19.36 8.09 12.08
N SER A 27 19.49 6.90 12.71
CA SER A 27 18.93 5.63 12.22
C SER A 27 17.41 5.53 12.25
N LYS A 28 16.74 6.44 12.97
CA LYS A 28 15.27 6.55 13.07
C LYS A 28 14.70 7.58 12.09
N SER A 29 15.53 8.50 11.59
CA SER A 29 15.12 9.47 10.58
C SER A 29 14.77 8.76 9.28
N LYS A 30 13.62 9.13 8.72
CA LYS A 30 13.19 8.64 7.41
C LYS A 30 14.01 9.36 6.34
N LEU A 31 14.55 8.57 5.41
CA LEU A 31 15.14 9.08 4.18
C LEU A 31 14.16 8.86 3.03
N TRP A 32 14.30 9.69 2.00
CA TRP A 32 13.60 9.54 0.74
C TRP A 32 14.36 8.58 -0.17
N TRP A 33 13.67 7.56 -0.65
CA TRP A 33 14.20 6.53 -1.53
C TRP A 33 13.40 6.51 -2.83
N GLN A 34 14.06 6.12 -3.91
CA GLN A 34 13.46 5.86 -5.21
C GLN A 34 13.95 4.51 -5.73
N CYS A 35 13.07 3.70 -6.34
CA CYS A 35 13.47 2.44 -6.96
C CYS A 35 13.69 2.60 -8.48
N ALA A 36 14.23 1.57 -9.14
CA ALA A 36 14.44 1.52 -10.59
C ALA A 36 13.21 1.92 -11.42
N LYS A 37 12.00 1.64 -10.91
CA LYS A 37 10.72 1.96 -11.56
C LYS A 37 10.25 3.41 -11.33
N GLY A 38 11.03 4.22 -10.62
CA GLY A 38 10.71 5.62 -10.33
C GLY A 38 9.82 5.86 -9.11
N HIS A 39 9.32 4.82 -8.44
CA HIS A 39 8.49 4.99 -7.24
C HIS A 39 9.30 5.61 -6.11
N GLN A 40 8.76 6.65 -5.48
CA GLN A 40 9.39 7.34 -4.35
C GLN A 40 8.65 7.03 -3.05
N TRP A 41 9.39 6.81 -1.96
CA TRP A 41 8.81 6.59 -0.64
C TRP A 41 9.77 7.00 0.48
N GLN A 42 9.20 7.18 1.67
CA GLN A 42 9.97 7.43 2.89
C GLN A 42 10.18 6.14 3.68
N ALA A 43 11.43 5.84 4.03
CA ALA A 43 11.76 4.68 4.85
C ALA A 43 12.99 4.95 5.72
N THR A 44 13.08 4.30 6.87
CA THR A 44 14.27 4.40 7.73
C THR A 44 15.37 3.48 7.20
N PRO A 45 16.66 3.83 7.38
CA PRO A 45 17.76 2.95 7.02
C PRO A 45 17.67 1.56 7.66
N PHE A 46 17.15 1.49 8.89
CA PHE A 46 16.92 0.21 9.57
C PHE A 46 15.99 -0.70 8.77
N SER A 47 14.89 -0.16 8.23
CA SER A 47 13.96 -0.94 7.40
C SER A 47 14.61 -1.44 6.11
N VAL A 48 15.39 -0.59 5.44
CA VAL A 48 16.06 -0.92 4.17
C VAL A 48 17.21 -1.91 4.36
N LYS A 49 18.06 -1.70 5.38
CA LYS A 49 19.26 -2.51 5.63
C LYS A 49 18.94 -3.81 6.37
N ILE A 50 18.20 -3.73 7.48
CA ILE A 50 17.96 -4.88 8.38
C ILE A 50 16.73 -5.67 7.95
N ARG A 51 15.58 -5.01 7.76
CA ARG A 51 14.34 -5.70 7.33
C ARG A 51 14.32 -6.05 5.84
N LYS A 52 15.34 -5.64 5.07
CA LYS A 52 15.46 -5.83 3.62
C LYS A 52 14.22 -5.34 2.84
N SER A 53 13.43 -4.42 3.41
CA SER A 53 12.27 -3.84 2.74
C SER A 53 12.73 -2.73 1.81
N TRP A 54 12.42 -2.84 0.52
CA TRP A 54 12.82 -1.86 -0.48
C TRP A 54 11.64 -0.97 -0.89
N CYS A 55 11.06 -1.19 -2.06
CA CYS A 55 9.96 -0.38 -2.57
C CYS A 55 8.60 -0.98 -2.18
N PRO A 56 7.73 -0.26 -1.45
CA PRO A 56 6.40 -0.76 -1.09
C PRO A 56 5.51 -0.93 -2.33
N VAL A 57 5.67 -0.11 -3.37
CA VAL A 57 4.89 -0.26 -4.60
C VAL A 57 5.29 -1.54 -5.35
N CYS A 58 6.60 -1.77 -5.54
CA CYS A 58 7.08 -2.98 -6.19
C CYS A 58 6.78 -4.25 -5.39
N ALA A 59 6.77 -4.15 -4.06
CA ALA A 59 6.41 -5.24 -3.17
C ALA A 59 4.89 -5.40 -2.99
N ASN A 60 4.07 -4.60 -3.70
CA ASN A 60 2.61 -4.51 -3.55
C ASN A 60 2.15 -4.31 -2.08
N ASN A 61 3.00 -3.70 -1.27
CA ASN A 61 2.82 -3.40 0.15
C ASN A 61 2.58 -1.90 0.39
N VAL A 62 2.06 -1.20 -0.63
CA VAL A 62 1.58 0.16 -0.46
C VAL A 62 0.36 0.15 0.46
N PRO A 63 0.28 1.04 1.47
CA PRO A 63 -0.97 1.30 2.15
C PRO A 63 -2.00 1.69 1.09
N HIS A 64 -3.00 0.84 0.94
CA HIS A 64 -4.03 1.05 -0.07
C HIS A 64 -4.93 2.18 0.41
N GLY A 65 -4.70 3.41 -0.04
CA GLY A 65 -5.62 4.51 0.22
C GLY A 65 -7.04 4.17 -0.23
N ILE A 66 -8.01 5.01 0.16
CA ILE A 66 -9.42 4.82 -0.22
C ILE A 66 -9.60 4.69 -1.74
N GLU A 67 -8.73 5.31 -2.53
CA GLU A 67 -8.70 5.21 -4.00
C GLU A 67 -8.55 3.77 -4.51
N LYS A 68 -7.70 2.95 -3.86
CA LYS A 68 -7.59 1.54 -4.24
C LYS A 68 -8.86 0.77 -3.88
N MET A 69 -9.51 1.10 -2.75
CA MET A 69 -10.78 0.48 -2.36
C MET A 69 -11.89 0.81 -3.36
N GLN A 70 -11.93 2.07 -3.82
CA GLN A 70 -12.84 2.52 -4.86
C GLN A 70 -12.59 1.81 -6.20
N SER A 71 -11.32 1.70 -6.62
CA SER A 71 -10.95 0.97 -7.84
C SER A 71 -11.30 -0.51 -7.77
N MET A 72 -11.03 -1.17 -6.63
CA MET A 72 -11.39 -2.56 -6.38
C MET A 72 -12.90 -2.76 -6.43
N ALA A 73 -13.67 -1.84 -5.86
CA ALA A 73 -15.11 -1.91 -5.92
C ALA A 73 -15.61 -1.80 -7.36
N HIS A 74 -15.08 -0.84 -8.12
CA HIS A 74 -15.41 -0.65 -9.52
C HIS A 74 -15.09 -1.89 -10.37
N ALA A 75 -13.93 -2.51 -10.16
CA ALA A 75 -13.53 -3.74 -10.84
C ALA A 75 -14.49 -4.92 -10.57
N LYS A 76 -15.15 -4.95 -9.41
CA LYS A 76 -16.19 -5.94 -9.06
C LYS A 76 -17.61 -5.50 -9.45
N GLY A 77 -17.73 -4.43 -10.26
CA GLY A 77 -19.00 -3.85 -10.68
C GLY A 77 -19.76 -3.13 -9.56
N GLY A 78 -19.09 -2.78 -8.47
CA GLY A 78 -19.65 -2.06 -7.33
C GLY A 78 -19.00 -0.71 -7.09
N ILE A 79 -19.31 -0.13 -5.94
CA ILE A 79 -18.84 1.20 -5.51
C ILE A 79 -18.47 1.12 -4.03
N CYS A 80 -17.31 1.67 -3.68
CA CYS A 80 -16.96 1.92 -2.28
C CYS A 80 -17.62 3.24 -1.86
N LEU A 81 -18.53 3.19 -0.88
CA LEU A 81 -19.26 4.36 -0.37
C LEU A 81 -18.47 5.09 0.72
N SER A 82 -17.48 4.44 1.33
CA SER A 82 -16.60 5.08 2.30
C SER A 82 -15.68 6.11 1.62
N LYS A 83 -15.50 7.25 2.28
CA LYS A 83 -14.56 8.31 1.86
C LYS A 83 -13.21 8.24 2.58
N GLU A 84 -13.16 7.49 3.68
CA GLU A 84 -11.98 7.38 4.53
C GLU A 84 -11.54 5.92 4.64
N TYR A 85 -10.24 5.69 4.59
CA TYR A 85 -9.62 4.39 4.80
C TYR A 85 -8.52 4.51 5.85
N ILE A 86 -8.77 3.91 7.01
CA ILE A 86 -7.83 3.94 8.14
C ILE A 86 -6.87 2.75 8.04
N ASN A 87 -7.40 1.54 7.88
CA ASN A 87 -6.63 0.30 7.76
C ASN A 87 -7.46 -0.84 7.16
N SER A 88 -6.82 -1.98 6.90
CA SER A 88 -7.46 -3.13 6.23
C SER A 88 -8.50 -3.85 7.08
N LYS A 89 -8.52 -3.61 8.39
CA LYS A 89 -9.46 -4.20 9.36
C LYS A 89 -10.65 -3.29 9.66
N THR A 90 -10.57 -2.01 9.35
CA THR A 90 -11.69 -1.08 9.50
C THR A 90 -12.77 -1.43 8.46
N PRO A 91 -14.02 -1.69 8.88
CA PRO A 91 -15.10 -1.98 7.95
C PRO A 91 -15.41 -0.75 7.09
N LEU A 92 -15.47 -0.96 5.78
CA LEU A 92 -15.90 0.03 4.80
C LEU A 92 -17.32 -0.28 4.33
N MET A 93 -18.00 0.73 3.82
CA MET A 93 -19.33 0.61 3.23
C MET A 93 -19.19 0.37 1.72
N TRP A 94 -19.83 -0.66 1.21
CA TRP A 94 -19.76 -1.08 -0.19
C TRP A 94 -21.16 -1.16 -0.79
N ARG A 95 -21.25 -1.00 -2.11
CA ARG A 95 -22.45 -1.23 -2.91
C ARG A 95 -22.10 -2.14 -4.08
N CYS A 96 -22.77 -3.29 -4.25
CA CYS A 96 -22.51 -4.16 -5.40
C CYS A 96 -23.29 -3.72 -6.66
N LYS A 97 -23.04 -4.40 -7.79
CA LYS A 97 -23.74 -4.18 -9.07
C LYS A 97 -25.27 -4.27 -8.97
N ASN A 98 -25.78 -5.16 -8.12
CA ASN A 98 -27.23 -5.35 -7.88
C ASN A 98 -27.80 -4.29 -6.92
N GLY A 99 -27.02 -3.29 -6.52
CA GLY A 99 -27.45 -2.20 -5.65
C GLY A 99 -27.43 -2.51 -4.15
N HIS A 100 -27.08 -3.73 -3.73
CA HIS A 100 -27.01 -4.09 -2.31
C HIS A 100 -25.89 -3.33 -1.60
N ARG A 101 -26.25 -2.68 -0.49
CA ARG A 101 -25.31 -2.02 0.43
C ARG A 101 -24.92 -2.99 1.54
N PHE A 102 -23.63 -3.10 1.84
CA PHE A 102 -23.11 -3.97 2.90
C PHE A 102 -21.81 -3.43 3.48
N GLN A 103 -21.53 -3.80 4.72
CA GLN A 103 -20.26 -3.49 5.39
C GLN A 103 -19.33 -4.68 5.31
N ALA A 104 -18.09 -4.44 4.90
CA ALA A 104 -17.04 -5.45 4.84
C ALA A 104 -15.67 -4.78 5.01
N THR A 105 -14.69 -5.53 5.52
CA THR A 105 -13.32 -5.05 5.61
C THR A 105 -12.64 -5.13 4.24
N ALA A 106 -11.68 -4.24 3.99
CA ALA A 106 -10.87 -4.28 2.77
C ALA A 106 -10.17 -5.64 2.61
N ASP A 107 -9.64 -6.19 3.69
CA ASP A 107 -8.97 -7.50 3.70
C ASP A 107 -9.90 -8.64 3.24
N SER A 108 -11.13 -8.69 3.78
CA SER A 108 -12.13 -9.68 3.38
C SER A 108 -12.50 -9.55 1.90
N VAL A 109 -12.62 -8.31 1.42
CA VAL A 109 -12.92 -8.00 0.02
C VAL A 109 -11.80 -8.44 -0.93
N ILE A 110 -10.55 -8.21 -0.53
CA ILE A 110 -9.35 -8.60 -1.28
C ILE A 110 -9.22 -10.13 -1.32
N GLN A 111 -9.52 -10.82 -0.21
CA GLN A 111 -9.49 -12.29 -0.13
C GLN A 111 -10.62 -12.98 -0.92
N GLY A 112 -11.56 -12.22 -1.49
CA GLY A 112 -12.58 -12.72 -2.41
C GLY A 112 -14.01 -12.69 -1.89
N SER A 113 -14.23 -12.34 -0.63
CA SER A 113 -15.58 -12.08 -0.13
C SER A 113 -16.13 -10.81 -0.75
N TRP A 114 -17.42 -10.77 -1.10
CA TRP A 114 -18.01 -9.57 -1.71
C TRP A 114 -19.37 -9.28 -1.08
N CYS A 115 -20.47 -9.47 -1.82
CA CYS A 115 -21.79 -9.19 -1.32
C CYS A 115 -22.47 -10.47 -0.80
N PRO A 116 -22.83 -10.55 0.50
CA PRO A 116 -23.50 -11.73 1.06
C PRO A 116 -24.87 -11.98 0.40
N LYS A 117 -25.64 -10.93 0.11
CA LYS A 117 -26.94 -11.04 -0.59
C LYS A 117 -26.82 -11.56 -2.01
N CYS A 118 -25.75 -11.21 -2.73
CA CYS A 118 -25.50 -11.76 -4.07
C CYS A 118 -25.00 -13.20 -4.02
N ARG A 119 -24.22 -13.56 -2.99
CA ARG A 119 -23.76 -14.94 -2.77
C ARG A 119 -24.94 -15.88 -2.49
N ASP A 120 -25.95 -15.38 -1.78
CA ASP A 120 -27.14 -16.15 -1.42
C ASP A 120 -28.11 -16.35 -2.60
N ASN A 121 -28.29 -15.32 -3.44
CA ASN A 121 -29.13 -15.37 -4.66
C ASN A 121 -28.60 -16.31 -5.78
N LEU A 122 -27.43 -16.90 -5.64
CA LEU A 122 -26.87 -17.86 -6.61
C LEU A 122 -27.17 -19.33 -6.25
N LYS A 123 -27.89 -19.58 -5.14
CA LYS A 123 -28.22 -20.93 -4.66
C LYS A 123 -29.61 -21.42 -5.06
N ASN A 124 -30.27 -20.77 -6.02
CA ASN A 124 -31.62 -21.13 -6.44
C ASN A 124 -31.69 -21.42 -7.94
#